data_AF-A0A2K4G5E0-F1
#
_entry.id   AF-A0A2K4G5E0-F1
#
_cell.length_a   1.000
_cell.length_b   1.000
_cell.length_c   1.000
_cell.angle_alpha   90.00
_cell.angle_beta   90.00
_cell.angle_gamma   90.00
#
_symmetry.space_group_name_H-M   'P 1'
#
loop_
_entity.id
_entity.type
_entity.pdbx_description
1 polymer ?
#
loop_
_entity_poly.entity_id
_entity_poly.type
_entity_poly.pdbx_seq_one_letter_code
_entity_poly.pdbx_strand_id
1 'polypeptide(L)'
;MNRIASAAIALSVLFALSNTALAETSAHQDARTFVAQTQMGRNLPILALSAAKRTITYAMIVSTLGSADAGRAVSDEINALLPQYQPKWDENLAAAYEKSFSQEELSSLVADGRASKYAGKVKERQTEVGRDMQSSSEPLLIALITEALNATLAKHVPQ
;
A
#
# COMPACT_ATOMS: atom_id res chain seq x y z
N MET A 1 -42.08 64.67 -17.76
CA MET A 1 -42.34 63.32 -17.23
C MET A 1 -41.37 62.34 -17.89
N ASN A 2 -40.47 61.79 -17.07
CA ASN A 2 -39.56 60.63 -17.19
C ASN A 2 -39.60 59.81 -18.50
N ARG A 3 -38.46 59.34 -19.02
CA ARG A 3 -37.79 58.13 -18.49
C ARG A 3 -36.31 58.06 -18.90
N ILE A 4 -35.46 57.86 -17.90
CA ILE A 4 -34.03 57.55 -18.02
C ILE A 4 -33.93 56.05 -18.34
N ALA A 5 -33.23 55.71 -19.42
CA ALA A 5 -32.93 54.33 -19.77
C ALA A 5 -31.71 53.86 -18.98
N SER A 6 -31.91 52.96 -18.01
CA SER A 6 -30.85 52.27 -17.30
C SER A 6 -30.48 51.00 -18.06
N ALA A 7 -29.32 50.98 -18.70
CA ALA A 7 -28.72 49.77 -19.24
C ALA A 7 -28.02 49.01 -18.10
N ALA A 8 -28.59 47.89 -17.68
CA ALA A 8 -27.96 46.97 -16.73
C ALA A 8 -26.98 46.06 -17.49
N ILE A 9 -25.68 46.21 -17.22
CA ILE A 9 -24.65 45.30 -17.70
C ILE A 9 -24.67 44.07 -16.78
N ALA A 10 -25.20 42.95 -17.29
CA ALA A 10 -25.13 41.66 -16.61
C ALA A 10 -23.72 41.07 -16.83
N LEU A 11 -22.89 41.09 -15.78
CA LEU A 11 -21.58 40.45 -15.76
C LEU A 11 -21.77 38.97 -15.40
N SER A 12 -21.83 38.11 -16.41
CA SER A 12 -21.87 36.64 -16.23
C SER A 12 -20.49 36.15 -15.77
N VAL A 13 -20.36 35.87 -14.48
CA VAL A 13 -19.18 35.20 -13.90
C VAL A 13 -19.18 33.74 -14.35
N LEU A 14 -18.26 33.39 -15.25
CA LEU A 14 -17.91 32.01 -15.58
C LEU A 14 -17.15 31.41 -14.38
N PHE A 15 -17.84 30.64 -13.55
CA PHE A 15 -17.20 29.71 -12.62
C PHE A 15 -16.56 28.57 -13.43
N ALA A 16 -15.25 28.69 -13.68
CA ALA A 16 -14.45 27.56 -14.11
C ALA A 16 -14.45 26.52 -13.00
N LEU A 17 -15.11 25.39 -13.25
CA LEU A 17 -15.05 24.19 -12.41
C LEU A 17 -13.62 23.65 -12.50
N SER A 18 -12.78 24.01 -11.53
CA SER A 18 -11.50 23.36 -11.31
C SER A 18 -11.76 21.94 -10.83
N ASN A 19 -11.83 20.98 -11.75
CA ASN A 19 -11.61 19.58 -11.42
C ASN A 19 -10.16 19.47 -10.92
N THR A 20 -9.96 19.50 -9.62
CA THR A 20 -8.74 18.98 -8.99
C THR A 20 -8.72 17.47 -9.17
N ALA A 21 -8.40 17.00 -10.38
CA ALA A 21 -7.75 15.72 -10.52
C ALA A 21 -6.46 15.83 -9.70
N LEU A 22 -6.33 15.01 -8.65
CA LEU A 22 -5.07 14.81 -7.94
C LEU A 22 -4.07 14.34 -9.00
N ALA A 23 -3.28 15.27 -9.54
CA ALA A 23 -2.19 14.94 -10.42
C ALA A 23 -1.20 14.15 -9.57
N GLU A 24 -1.06 12.86 -9.89
CA GLU A 24 -0.02 12.02 -9.31
C GLU A 24 1.33 12.72 -9.52
N THR A 25 2.11 12.87 -8.46
CA THR A 25 3.43 13.49 -8.59
C THR A 25 4.33 12.55 -9.39
N SER A 26 5.22 13.12 -10.20
CA SER A 26 6.25 12.34 -10.88
C SER A 26 7.12 11.56 -9.90
N ALA A 27 7.33 12.09 -8.69
CA ALA A 27 8.00 11.39 -7.60
C ALA A 27 7.25 10.12 -7.17
N HIS A 28 5.93 10.19 -7.03
CA HIS A 28 5.12 9.03 -6.68
C HIS A 28 5.12 7.96 -7.78
N GLN A 29 5.04 8.37 -9.05
CA GLN A 29 5.14 7.46 -10.20
C GLN A 29 6.49 6.74 -10.24
N ASP A 30 7.58 7.46 -9.99
CA ASP A 30 8.92 6.87 -9.92
C ASP A 30 9.05 5.93 -8.71
N ALA A 31 8.47 6.28 -7.55
CA ALA A 31 8.44 5.40 -6.39
C ALA A 31 7.67 4.10 -6.65
N ARG A 32 6.49 4.17 -7.28
CA ARG A 32 5.72 2.98 -7.72
C ARG A 32 6.54 2.12 -8.66
N THR A 33 7.17 2.74 -9.66
CA THR A 33 8.00 2.05 -10.64
C THR A 33 9.19 1.36 -9.95
N PHE A 34 9.85 2.06 -9.04
CA PHE A 34 10.97 1.52 -8.27
C PHE A 34 10.55 0.33 -7.41
N VAL A 35 9.44 0.42 -6.68
CA VAL A 35 8.89 -0.68 -5.88
C VAL A 35 8.56 -1.89 -6.75
N ALA A 36 7.93 -1.68 -7.91
CA ALA A 36 7.58 -2.73 -8.84
C ALA A 36 8.83 -3.41 -9.43
N GLN A 37 9.82 -2.65 -9.89
CA GLN A 37 11.06 -3.21 -10.46
C GLN A 37 11.88 -4.00 -9.44
N THR A 38 11.93 -3.52 -8.20
CA THR A 38 12.71 -4.15 -7.12
C THR A 38 11.95 -5.25 -6.38
N GLN A 39 10.66 -5.40 -6.66
CA GLN A 39 9.79 -6.41 -6.05
C GLN A 39 9.78 -6.36 -4.51
N MET A 40 9.99 -5.18 -3.93
CA MET A 40 10.14 -5.01 -2.48
C MET A 40 8.88 -5.36 -1.69
N GLY A 41 7.70 -5.25 -2.31
CA GLY A 41 6.43 -5.62 -1.68
C GLY A 41 6.17 -7.12 -1.57
N ARG A 42 6.98 -7.98 -2.22
CA ARG A 42 6.77 -9.46 -2.23
C ARG A 42 6.88 -10.13 -0.86
N ASN A 43 7.32 -9.41 0.17
CA ASN A 43 7.42 -9.92 1.53
C ASN A 43 6.08 -9.95 2.28
N LEU A 44 5.02 -9.33 1.76
CA LEU A 44 3.69 -9.28 2.38
C LEU A 44 3.19 -10.66 2.87
N PRO A 45 3.20 -11.75 2.07
CA PRO A 45 2.67 -13.04 2.52
C PRO A 45 3.44 -13.61 3.71
N ILE A 46 4.77 -13.43 3.72
CA ILE A 46 5.65 -13.88 4.79
C ILE A 46 5.39 -13.09 6.07
N LEU A 47 5.25 -11.77 5.97
CA LEU A 47 4.92 -10.90 7.09
C LEU A 47 3.54 -11.24 7.67
N ALA A 48 2.53 -11.40 6.80
CA ALA A 48 1.18 -11.78 7.20
C ALA A 48 1.17 -13.12 7.95
N LEU A 49 1.83 -14.16 7.41
CA LEU A 49 1.89 -15.46 8.08
C LEU A 49 2.65 -15.40 9.41
N SER A 50 3.74 -14.64 9.46
CA SER A 50 4.53 -14.48 10.70
C SER A 50 3.73 -13.80 11.79
N ALA A 51 2.94 -12.78 11.44
CA ALA A 51 2.05 -12.10 12.36
C ALA A 51 0.85 -12.97 12.76
N ALA A 52 0.24 -13.69 11.81
CA ALA A 52 -0.87 -14.62 12.07
C ALA A 52 -0.48 -15.70 13.09
N LYS A 53 0.74 -16.27 12.98
CA LYS A 53 1.29 -17.26 13.91
C LYS A 53 1.37 -16.80 15.37
N ARG A 54 1.30 -15.49 15.63
CA ARG A 54 1.36 -14.90 16.98
C ARG A 54 -0.03 -14.69 17.60
N THR A 55 -1.09 -15.09 16.89
CA THR A 55 -2.48 -14.90 17.34
C THR A 55 -3.02 -16.14 18.06
N ILE A 56 -4.00 -15.93 18.94
CA ILE A 56 -4.74 -17.03 19.59
C ILE A 56 -5.56 -17.83 18.57
N THR A 57 -6.12 -17.18 17.56
CA THR A 57 -6.86 -17.85 16.48
C THR A 57 -5.99 -18.87 15.74
N TYR A 58 -4.74 -18.53 15.46
CA TYR A 58 -3.79 -19.49 14.88
C TYR A 58 -3.53 -20.67 15.83
N ALA A 59 -3.39 -20.42 17.13
CA ALA A 59 -3.21 -21.49 18.12
C ALA A 59 -4.41 -22.47 18.15
N MET A 60 -5.64 -21.98 17.97
CA MET A 60 -6.84 -22.83 17.86
C MET A 60 -6.87 -23.66 16.57
N ILE A 61 -6.41 -23.08 15.46
CA ILE A 61 -6.26 -23.83 14.20
C ILE A 61 -5.20 -24.93 14.38
N VAL A 62 -4.08 -24.63 15.04
CA VAL A 62 -3.02 -25.59 15.35
C VAL A 62 -3.51 -26.74 16.23
N SER A 63 -4.37 -26.49 17.22
CA SER A 63 -4.90 -27.57 18.07
C SER A 63 -5.78 -28.56 17.30
N THR A 64 -6.29 -28.17 16.13
CA THR A 64 -7.15 -29.00 15.29
C THR A 64 -6.35 -29.70 14.18
N LEU A 65 -5.45 -28.98 13.51
CA LEU A 65 -4.73 -29.46 12.32
C LEU A 65 -3.29 -29.91 12.60
N GLY A 66 -2.70 -29.49 13.71
CA GLY A 66 -1.25 -29.54 13.91
C GLY A 66 -0.52 -28.38 13.23
N SER A 67 0.72 -28.13 13.67
CA SER A 67 1.46 -26.90 13.32
C SER A 67 1.76 -26.74 11.83
N ALA A 68 2.19 -27.83 11.17
CA ALA A 68 2.54 -27.80 9.76
C ALA A 68 1.32 -27.53 8.88
N ASP A 69 0.21 -28.19 9.17
CA ASP A 69 -1.01 -28.10 8.36
C ASP A 69 -1.75 -26.78 8.60
N ALA A 70 -1.77 -26.29 9.85
CA ALA A 70 -2.23 -24.95 10.16
C ALA A 70 -1.43 -23.86 9.40
N GLY A 71 -0.11 -24.00 9.36
CA GLY A 71 0.77 -23.08 8.64
C GLY A 71 0.48 -23.05 7.15
N ARG A 72 0.25 -24.23 6.54
CA ARG A 72 -0.12 -24.34 5.12
C ARG A 72 -1.50 -23.74 4.87
N ALA A 73 -2.52 -24.14 5.63
CA ALA A 73 -3.88 -23.67 5.44
C ALA A 73 -4.00 -22.13 5.54
N VAL A 74 -3.39 -21.53 6.56
CA VAL A 74 -3.38 -20.06 6.68
C VAL A 74 -2.59 -19.39 5.55
N SER A 75 -1.48 -19.98 5.13
CA SER A 75 -0.71 -19.46 4.00
C SER A 75 -1.50 -19.51 2.69
N ASP A 76 -2.31 -20.54 2.47
CA ASP A 76 -3.13 -20.68 1.28
C ASP A 76 -4.22 -19.60 1.24
N GLU A 77 -4.88 -19.32 2.36
CA GLU A 77 -5.83 -18.21 2.45
C GLU A 77 -5.16 -16.84 2.26
N ILE A 78 -3.98 -16.61 2.85
CA ILE A 78 -3.21 -15.38 2.62
C ILE A 78 -2.91 -15.21 1.13
N ASN A 79 -2.43 -16.27 0.46
CA ASN A 79 -2.09 -16.24 -0.95
C ASN A 79 -3.31 -15.98 -1.84
N ALA A 80 -4.47 -16.54 -1.49
CA ALA A 80 -5.74 -16.30 -2.19
C ALA A 80 -6.20 -14.84 -2.10
N LEU A 81 -5.85 -14.13 -1.01
CA LEU A 81 -6.21 -12.74 -0.78
C LEU A 81 -5.22 -11.74 -1.40
N LEU A 82 -4.02 -12.17 -1.82
CA LEU A 82 -2.99 -11.25 -2.36
C LEU A 82 -3.47 -10.37 -3.53
N PRO A 83 -4.29 -10.84 -4.49
CA PRO A 83 -4.79 -9.96 -5.55
C PRO A 83 -5.51 -8.70 -5.05
N GLN A 84 -6.12 -8.76 -3.87
CA GLN A 84 -6.84 -7.63 -3.24
C GLN A 84 -5.93 -6.75 -2.37
N TYR A 85 -4.92 -7.35 -1.72
CA TYR A 85 -4.10 -6.67 -0.70
C TYR A 85 -2.74 -6.21 -1.22
N GLN A 86 -2.12 -6.94 -2.15
CA GLN A 86 -0.80 -6.61 -2.69
C GLN A 86 -0.75 -5.23 -3.34
N PRO A 87 -1.73 -4.80 -4.18
CA PRO A 87 -1.67 -3.47 -4.79
C PRO A 87 -1.69 -2.34 -3.76
N LYS A 88 -2.46 -2.49 -2.67
CA LYS A 88 -2.53 -1.49 -1.59
C LYS A 88 -1.26 -1.46 -0.74
N TRP A 89 -0.65 -2.63 -0.56
CA TRP A 89 0.64 -2.76 0.12
C TRP A 89 1.76 -2.10 -0.68
N ASP A 90 1.83 -2.37 -1.98
CA ASP A 90 2.83 -1.78 -2.87
C ASP A 90 2.66 -0.26 -2.97
N GLU A 91 1.41 0.22 -2.94
CA GLU A 91 1.08 1.65 -2.89
C GLU A 91 1.59 2.32 -1.61
N ASN A 92 1.32 1.73 -0.45
CA ASN A 92 1.83 2.24 0.82
C ASN A 92 3.37 2.25 0.86
N LEU A 93 4.00 1.26 0.21
CA LEU A 93 5.45 1.19 0.10
C LEU A 93 5.98 2.30 -0.81
N ALA A 94 5.32 2.55 -1.95
CA ALA A 94 5.65 3.65 -2.84
C ALA A 94 5.56 5.01 -2.13
N ALA A 95 4.49 5.23 -1.35
CA ALA A 95 4.34 6.46 -0.56
C ALA A 95 5.45 6.62 0.50
N ALA A 96 5.90 5.53 1.12
CA ALA A 96 7.04 5.57 2.07
C ALA A 96 8.36 5.93 1.36
N TYR A 97 8.56 5.45 0.14
CA TYR A 97 9.70 5.83 -0.70
C TYR A 97 9.61 7.29 -1.17
N GLU A 98 8.45 7.75 -1.62
CA GLU A 98 8.22 9.15 -2.01
C GLU A 98 8.57 10.12 -0.87
N LYS A 99 8.23 9.77 0.38
CA LYS A 99 8.55 10.59 1.55
C LYS A 99 10.05 10.60 1.90
N SER A 100 10.77 9.55 1.55
CA SER A 100 12.17 9.34 1.96
C SER A 100 13.21 9.78 0.92
N PHE A 101 12.77 10.05 -0.32
CA PHE A 101 13.64 10.36 -1.46
C PHE A 101 13.11 11.55 -2.25
N SER A 102 14.01 12.34 -2.83
CA SER A 102 13.58 13.35 -3.80
C SER A 102 13.18 12.71 -5.12
N GLN A 103 12.49 13.47 -5.97
CA GLN A 103 12.15 13.01 -7.31
C GLN A 103 13.40 12.60 -8.10
N GLU A 104 14.46 13.41 -8.08
CA GLU A 104 15.70 13.13 -8.82
C GLU A 104 16.37 11.83 -8.36
N GLU A 105 16.28 11.54 -7.06
CA GLU A 105 16.79 10.31 -6.48
C GLU A 105 16.00 9.10 -6.97
N LEU A 106 14.66 9.19 -6.92
CA LEU A 106 13.77 8.14 -7.40
C LEU A 106 13.91 7.92 -8.90
N SER A 107 13.97 8.97 -9.72
CA SER A 107 14.18 8.85 -11.16
C SER A 107 15.51 8.15 -11.48
N SER A 108 16.60 8.47 -10.77
CA SER A 108 17.89 7.78 -10.96
C SER A 108 17.85 6.32 -10.49
N LEU A 109 17.13 6.03 -9.39
CA LEU A 109 16.95 4.67 -8.92
C LEU A 109 16.13 3.82 -9.91
N VAL A 110 15.13 4.41 -10.56
CA VAL A 110 14.35 3.76 -11.64
C VAL A 110 15.20 3.53 -12.88
N ALA A 111 16.02 4.50 -13.28
CA ALA A 111 16.83 4.42 -14.49
C ALA A 111 18.03 3.45 -14.34
N ASP A 112 18.75 3.56 -13.23
CA ASP A 112 20.05 2.91 -13.06
C ASP A 112 20.02 1.74 -12.06
N GLY A 113 18.93 1.59 -11.30
CA GLY A 113 18.77 0.54 -10.30
C GLY A 113 19.95 0.50 -9.31
N ARG A 114 20.62 -0.66 -9.23
CA ARG A 114 21.80 -0.85 -8.35
C ARG A 114 23.04 -0.06 -8.79
N ALA A 115 23.11 0.38 -10.04
CA ALA A 115 24.18 1.23 -10.54
C ALA A 115 23.97 2.72 -10.21
N SER A 116 22.77 3.09 -9.74
CA SER A 116 22.48 4.45 -9.30
C SER A 116 23.47 4.89 -8.22
N LYS A 117 23.95 6.14 -8.32
CA LYS A 117 24.72 6.79 -7.25
C LYS A 117 23.95 6.87 -5.92
N TYR A 118 22.63 6.73 -5.95
CA TYR A 118 21.76 6.74 -4.76
C TYR A 118 21.46 5.35 -4.21
N ALA A 119 21.96 4.26 -4.81
CA ALA A 119 21.72 2.90 -4.31
C ALA A 119 22.21 2.70 -2.87
N GLY A 120 23.31 3.36 -2.46
CA GLY A 120 23.77 3.37 -1.07
C GLY A 120 22.77 4.01 -0.12
N LYS A 121 22.13 5.10 -0.55
CA LYS A 121 21.11 5.82 0.22
C LYS A 121 19.85 4.98 0.47
N VAL A 122 19.48 4.09 -0.45
CA VAL A 122 18.38 3.12 -0.24
C VAL A 122 18.63 2.26 1.00
N LYS A 123 19.86 1.79 1.18
CA LYS A 123 20.25 1.01 2.36
C LYS A 123 20.22 1.87 3.63
N GLU A 124 20.71 3.09 3.56
CA GLU A 124 20.73 4.03 4.70
C GLU A 124 19.32 4.41 5.18
N ARG A 125 18.37 4.57 4.24
CA ARG A 125 16.98 4.95 4.52
C ARG A 125 16.04 3.78 4.80
N GLN A 126 16.53 2.54 4.73
CA GLN A 126 15.70 1.34 4.86
C GLN A 126 14.90 1.31 6.18
N THR A 127 15.51 1.74 7.29
CA THR A 127 14.83 1.79 8.60
C THR A 127 13.71 2.85 8.64
N GLU A 128 13.92 4.00 7.99
CA GLU A 128 12.94 5.07 7.92
C GLU A 128 11.74 4.67 7.06
N VAL A 129 12.00 4.18 5.84
CA VAL A 129 10.99 3.61 4.94
C VAL A 129 10.21 2.50 5.64
N GLY A 130 10.89 1.59 6.35
CA GLY A 130 10.26 0.51 7.08
C GLY A 130 9.31 0.98 8.18
N ARG A 131 9.67 2.05 8.91
CA ARG A 131 8.82 2.65 9.94
C ARG A 131 7.58 3.31 9.34
N ASP A 132 7.77 4.05 8.26
CA ASP A 132 6.65 4.70 7.56
C ASP A 132 5.70 3.65 6.97
N MET A 133 6.26 2.60 6.35
CA MET A 133 5.51 1.46 5.83
C MET A 133 4.71 0.73 6.92
N GLN A 134 5.34 0.51 8.09
CA GLN A 134 4.65 -0.11 9.23
C GLN A 134 3.44 0.73 9.66
N SER A 135 3.64 2.03 9.84
CA SER A 135 2.58 2.95 10.27
C SER A 135 1.43 3.02 9.27
N SER A 136 1.73 3.10 7.96
CA SER A 136 0.71 3.23 6.92
C SER A 136 0.00 1.91 6.60
N SER A 137 0.64 0.77 6.86
CA SER A 137 0.16 -0.56 6.42
C SER A 137 -0.32 -1.46 7.55
N GLU A 138 -0.18 -1.07 8.81
CA GLU A 138 -0.68 -1.86 9.94
C GLU A 138 -2.17 -2.23 9.81
N PRO A 139 -3.10 -1.31 9.48
CA PRO A 139 -4.51 -1.67 9.30
C PRO A 139 -4.73 -2.65 8.13
N LEU A 140 -3.98 -2.49 7.04
CA LEU A 140 -4.05 -3.36 5.86
C LEU A 140 -3.58 -4.79 6.21
N LEU A 141 -2.48 -4.88 6.95
CA LEU A 141 -1.91 -6.15 7.40
C LEU A 141 -2.85 -6.87 8.37
N ILE A 142 -3.44 -6.13 9.32
CA ILE A 142 -4.43 -6.68 10.27
C ILE A 142 -5.65 -7.23 9.52
N ALA A 143 -6.16 -6.50 8.52
CA ALA A 143 -7.31 -6.94 7.73
C ALA A 143 -7.00 -8.25 6.96
N LEU A 144 -5.87 -8.32 6.26
CA LEU A 144 -5.42 -9.52 5.56
C LEU A 144 -5.32 -10.74 6.49
N ILE A 145 -4.68 -10.55 7.65
CA ILE A 145 -4.49 -11.62 8.63
C ILE A 145 -5.83 -12.09 9.20
N THR A 146 -6.71 -11.15 9.54
CA THR A 146 -8.02 -11.45 10.12
C THR A 146 -8.88 -12.25 9.15
N GLU A 147 -8.92 -11.83 7.88
CA GLU A 147 -9.67 -12.52 6.84
C GLU A 147 -9.13 -13.93 6.58
N ALA A 148 -7.80 -14.08 6.47
CA ALA A 148 -7.18 -15.39 6.27
C ALA A 148 -7.41 -16.35 7.45
N LEU A 149 -7.28 -15.86 8.69
CA LEU A 149 -7.52 -16.67 9.90
C LEU A 149 -8.98 -17.08 10.01
N ASN A 150 -9.92 -16.17 9.74
CA ASN A 150 -11.35 -16.47 9.77
C ASN A 150 -11.75 -17.50 8.70
N ALA A 151 -11.24 -17.33 7.48
CA ALA A 151 -11.48 -18.28 6.39
C ALA A 151 -10.93 -19.67 6.73
N THR A 152 -9.72 -19.73 7.31
CA THR A 152 -9.12 -21.00 7.74
C THR A 152 -9.94 -21.65 8.86
N LEU A 153 -10.34 -20.87 9.87
CA LEU A 153 -11.13 -21.36 11.00
C LEU A 153 -12.47 -21.95 10.51
N ALA A 154 -13.17 -21.23 9.65
CA ALA A 154 -14.44 -21.68 9.08
C ALA A 154 -14.33 -22.97 8.25
N LYS A 155 -13.19 -23.20 7.59
CA LYS A 155 -12.95 -24.39 6.77
C LYS A 155 -12.54 -25.63 7.56
N HIS A 156 -11.86 -25.45 8.69
CA HIS A 156 -11.10 -26.54 9.32
C HIS A 156 -11.44 -26.79 10.79
N VAL A 157 -12.06 -25.84 11.48
CA VAL A 157 -12.40 -25.98 12.89
C VAL A 157 -13.92 -26.10 13.03
N PRO A 158 -14.42 -27.25 13.52
CA PRO A 158 -15.84 -27.42 13.80
C PRO A 158 -16.33 -26.33 14.78
N GLN A 159 -17.48 -25.73 14.49
CA GLN A 159 -18.16 -24.75 15.36
C GLN A 159 -18.95 -25.46 16.46
#